data_AF-A0AA39I8G6-F1
#
_entry.id   AF-A0AA39I8G6-F1
#
_cell.length_a   1.000
_cell.length_b   1.000
_cell.length_c   1.000
_cell.angle_alpha   90.00
_cell.angle_beta   90.00
_cell.angle_gamma   90.00
#
_symmetry.space_group_name_H-M   'P 1'
#
loop_
_entity.id
_entity.type
_entity.pdbx_description
1 polymer ?
#
loop_
_entity_poly.entity_id
_entity_poly.type
_entity_poly.pdbx_seq_one_letter_code
_entity_poly.pdbx_strand_id
1 'polypeptide(L)'
;MAHCIAIIGKDGTPLFFQVSEKDKQNALELETFVDCSLDIVDEKVEQRKIQELYLGPLINDYSYKSFGFITNTNVKFVLVTDIFNTTLTDQDIRAIFKRLHTVYCNVLQDPFYVPGDPIKSKHMSTMSENFSGVVRIADVSDFITPAQACIVPLQKTSEEQPKEEGGVSIRPRVFVAAPTKKSTKISVSLNDCLACNGCVTTAEAVLVQEQSGDKMLASIPKFDLSVVTLSPQAVCSIAARRSISVTETARWIASYLKSVGVKYIIDSSFARELALELSYEEWRKKQKERDSPSPIFCSVCPGFVCYAEKTHGKLFVPLMSRVRSPQAISGALVKDYLARKLNIRPETIFHATVMPCFDKKLEASRSEFKLGGTIPEVDCVISASELNQLLEGFSPLNEEGSSSSTLSWLNSVENGVMWGSGMEEETSGGYGEYILRRYLETSNADLKVKRETKMKNMEIVEVYNEDGAVVFSMAKVYGFRNIQNMVQKLKRNKFPISYVEVMACPSGCSNGGGQVRADTTEERQELLTAVNERYKTIGAGVGDEVSAVRAEWKQLNGEHEKFLKTEFRVVDRNVLGQAALRW
;
A
#
# COMPACT_ATOMS: atom_id res chain seq x y z
N MET A 1 -5.25 -32.54 -18.28
CA MET A 1 -5.41 -31.39 -19.21
C MET A 1 -6.90 -31.02 -19.24
N ALA A 2 -7.25 -29.79 -19.61
CA ALA A 2 -8.65 -29.38 -19.76
C ALA A 2 -9.16 -29.75 -21.17
N HIS A 3 -10.31 -30.42 -21.26
CA HIS A 3 -10.91 -30.84 -22.54
C HIS A 3 -11.86 -29.78 -23.09
N CYS A 4 -12.60 -29.08 -22.21
CA CYS A 4 -13.58 -28.08 -22.60
C CYS A 4 -13.68 -26.95 -21.56
N ILE A 5 -13.93 -25.73 -22.04
CA ILE A 5 -14.27 -24.55 -21.24
C ILE A 5 -15.55 -23.94 -21.82
N ALA A 6 -16.52 -23.68 -20.95
CA ALA A 6 -17.76 -23.02 -21.32
C ALA A 6 -18.07 -21.82 -20.40
N ILE A 7 -18.55 -20.73 -20.98
CA ILE A 7 -19.11 -19.56 -20.29
C ILE A 7 -20.54 -19.40 -20.79
N ILE A 8 -21.48 -19.49 -19.86
CA ILE A 8 -22.92 -19.47 -20.13
C ILE A 8 -23.53 -18.26 -19.43
N GLY A 9 -24.33 -17.50 -20.19
CA GLY A 9 -25.06 -16.33 -19.72
C GLY A 9 -26.09 -16.67 -18.64
N LYS A 10 -26.61 -15.62 -18.01
CA LYS A 10 -27.63 -15.72 -16.93
C LYS A 10 -28.93 -16.39 -17.38
N ASP A 11 -29.22 -16.31 -18.67
CA ASP A 11 -30.40 -16.82 -19.39
C ASP A 11 -30.14 -18.17 -20.06
N GLY A 12 -28.98 -18.78 -19.82
CA GLY A 12 -28.59 -20.05 -20.42
C GLY A 12 -27.99 -19.93 -21.83
N THR A 13 -27.82 -18.72 -22.37
CA THR A 13 -27.20 -18.56 -23.70
C THR A 13 -25.70 -18.85 -23.64
N PRO A 14 -25.13 -19.64 -24.58
CA PRO A 14 -23.70 -19.88 -24.62
C PRO A 14 -22.95 -18.61 -25.08
N LEU A 15 -22.23 -17.98 -24.16
CA LEU A 15 -21.41 -16.80 -24.45
C LEU A 15 -20.04 -17.20 -25.01
N PHE A 16 -19.51 -18.35 -24.58
CA PHE A 16 -18.28 -18.91 -25.09
C PHE A 16 -18.24 -20.41 -24.86
N PHE A 17 -17.81 -21.15 -25.88
CA PHE A 17 -17.61 -22.58 -25.81
C PHE A 17 -16.37 -22.94 -26.62
N GLN A 18 -15.40 -23.58 -25.98
CA GLN A 18 -14.18 -24.02 -26.65
C GLN A 18 -13.77 -25.42 -26.18
N VAL A 19 -13.45 -26.26 -27.17
CA VAL A 19 -12.96 -27.63 -26.99
C VAL A 19 -11.50 -27.69 -27.40
N SER A 20 -10.71 -28.48 -26.66
CA SER A 20 -9.31 -28.79 -26.97
C SER A 20 -9.17 -29.37 -28.38
N GLU A 21 -8.09 -29.01 -29.09
CA GLU A 21 -7.80 -29.53 -30.44
C GLU A 21 -7.80 -31.07 -30.51
N LYS A 22 -7.40 -31.74 -29.42
CA LYS A 22 -7.35 -33.20 -29.31
C LYS A 22 -8.73 -33.84 -29.21
N ASP A 23 -9.73 -33.08 -28.78
CA ASP A 23 -11.07 -33.56 -28.44
C ASP A 23 -12.16 -33.02 -29.38
N LYS A 24 -11.76 -32.37 -30.48
CA LYS A 24 -12.69 -31.82 -31.49
C LYS A 24 -13.66 -32.85 -32.06
N GLN A 25 -13.28 -34.12 -32.12
CA GLN A 25 -14.14 -35.21 -32.58
C GLN A 25 -15.28 -35.52 -31.59
N ASN A 26 -15.11 -35.18 -30.31
CA ASN A 26 -16.07 -35.42 -29.23
C ASN A 26 -16.77 -34.11 -28.81
N ALA A 27 -16.75 -33.07 -29.63
CA ALA A 27 -17.27 -31.75 -29.28
C ALA A 27 -18.75 -31.78 -28.87
N LEU A 28 -19.58 -32.56 -29.58
CA LEU A 28 -21.01 -32.70 -29.29
C LEU A 28 -21.28 -33.42 -27.96
N GLU A 29 -20.45 -34.42 -27.65
CA GLU A 29 -20.52 -35.16 -26.38
C GLU A 29 -20.13 -34.24 -25.21
N LEU A 30 -19.08 -33.44 -25.38
CA LEU A 30 -18.65 -32.45 -24.39
C LEU A 30 -19.66 -31.32 -24.21
N GLU A 31 -20.33 -30.88 -25.27
CA GLU A 31 -21.42 -29.89 -25.20
C GLU A 31 -22.59 -30.44 -24.38
N THR A 32 -23.05 -31.65 -24.70
CA THR A 32 -24.10 -32.35 -23.93
C THR A 32 -23.70 -32.53 -22.47
N PHE A 33 -22.43 -32.88 -22.20
CA PHE A 33 -21.91 -33.04 -20.84
C PHE A 33 -21.86 -31.72 -20.06
N VAL A 34 -21.55 -30.61 -20.74
CA VAL A 34 -21.62 -29.27 -20.15
C VAL A 34 -23.06 -28.91 -19.82
N ASP A 35 -24.01 -29.17 -20.72
CA ASP A 35 -25.44 -28.91 -20.49
C ASP A 35 -25.97 -29.66 -19.27
N CYS A 36 -25.67 -30.97 -19.16
CA CYS A 36 -25.99 -31.74 -17.96
C CYS A 36 -25.35 -31.14 -16.69
N SER A 37 -24.13 -30.59 -16.80
CA SER A 37 -23.44 -29.96 -15.67
C SER A 37 -24.12 -28.66 -15.23
N LEU A 38 -24.83 -27.96 -16.12
CA LEU A 38 -25.55 -26.73 -15.79
C LEU A 38 -26.76 -26.98 -14.88
N ASP A 39 -27.44 -28.11 -15.03
CA ASP A 39 -28.55 -28.49 -14.13
C ASP A 39 -28.07 -28.58 -12.67
N ILE A 40 -26.88 -29.16 -12.46
CA ILE A 40 -26.26 -29.26 -11.13
C ILE A 40 -25.74 -27.90 -10.64
N VAL A 41 -25.32 -27.01 -11.55
CA VAL A 41 -24.99 -25.63 -11.19
C VAL A 41 -26.23 -24.94 -10.62
N ASP A 42 -27.37 -25.07 -11.30
CA ASP A 42 -28.62 -24.43 -10.88
C ASP A 42 -29.15 -25.00 -9.57
N GLU A 43 -29.13 -26.32 -9.40
CA GLU A 43 -29.46 -26.97 -8.12
C GLU A 43 -28.59 -26.45 -6.97
N LYS A 44 -27.26 -26.36 -7.19
CA LYS A 44 -26.32 -25.85 -6.16
C LYS A 44 -26.50 -24.37 -5.85
N VAL A 45 -26.96 -23.58 -6.82
CA VAL A 45 -27.24 -22.15 -6.65
C VAL A 45 -28.53 -21.95 -5.86
N GLU A 46 -29.57 -22.76 -6.11
CA GLU A 46 -30.83 -22.72 -5.37
C GLU A 46 -30.68 -23.18 -3.91
N GLN A 47 -29.87 -24.21 -3.66
CA GLN A 47 -29.67 -24.78 -2.32
C GLN A 47 -28.75 -23.95 -1.41
N ARG A 48 -27.97 -23.00 -1.94
CA ARG A 48 -26.95 -22.25 -1.18
C ARG A 48 -27.26 -20.76 -1.07
N LYS A 49 -27.27 -20.23 0.16
CA LYS A 49 -27.10 -18.77 0.39
C LYS A 49 -25.67 -18.38 -0.04
N ILE A 50 -25.55 -17.81 -1.24
CA ILE A 50 -24.30 -17.56 -1.98
C ILE A 50 -23.25 -16.82 -1.13
N GLN A 51 -22.26 -17.56 -0.60
CA GLN A 51 -21.06 -16.99 0.02
C GLN A 51 -19.76 -17.35 -0.74
N GLU A 52 -19.77 -18.39 -1.59
CA GLU A 52 -18.61 -18.79 -2.41
C GLU A 52 -18.99 -18.90 -3.89
N LEU A 53 -18.19 -18.25 -4.76
CA LEU A 53 -18.36 -18.25 -6.22
C LEU A 53 -17.93 -19.56 -6.90
N TYR A 54 -17.07 -20.33 -6.26
CA TYR A 54 -16.62 -21.63 -6.77
C TYR A 54 -17.52 -22.75 -6.23
N LEU A 55 -18.16 -23.48 -7.14
CA LEU A 55 -19.15 -24.52 -6.82
C LEU A 55 -18.52 -25.90 -6.58
N GLY A 56 -17.22 -26.03 -6.85
CA GLY A 56 -16.51 -27.30 -6.74
C GLY A 56 -16.80 -28.23 -7.92
N PRO A 57 -16.54 -29.54 -7.74
CA PRO A 57 -16.90 -30.55 -8.74
C PRO A 57 -18.42 -30.62 -8.93
N LEU A 58 -18.88 -30.76 -10.17
CA LEU A 58 -20.30 -30.84 -10.54
C LEU A 58 -20.69 -32.29 -10.84
N ILE A 59 -20.40 -32.77 -12.05
CA ILE A 59 -20.70 -34.13 -12.51
C ILE A 59 -19.39 -34.83 -12.85
N ASN A 60 -19.37 -36.14 -12.60
CA ASN A 60 -18.34 -37.04 -13.07
C ASN A 60 -18.98 -38.19 -13.86
N ASP A 61 -18.36 -38.54 -14.98
CA ASP A 61 -18.68 -39.72 -15.77
C ASP A 61 -17.43 -40.63 -15.82
N TYR A 62 -17.46 -41.72 -16.60
CA TYR A 62 -16.34 -42.65 -16.76
C TYR A 62 -15.10 -42.00 -17.39
N SER A 63 -15.28 -40.95 -18.18
CA SER A 63 -14.21 -40.28 -18.94
C SER A 63 -13.91 -38.86 -18.45
N TYR A 64 -14.91 -38.14 -17.93
CA TYR A 64 -14.82 -36.71 -17.69
C TYR A 64 -15.28 -36.31 -16.29
N LYS A 65 -14.73 -35.19 -15.81
CA LYS A 65 -15.12 -34.55 -14.56
C LYS A 65 -15.28 -33.04 -14.80
N SER A 66 -16.44 -32.49 -14.44
CA SER A 66 -16.71 -31.06 -14.54
C SER A 66 -16.58 -30.33 -13.21
N PHE A 67 -16.21 -29.06 -13.29
CA PHE A 67 -16.14 -28.13 -12.17
C PHE A 67 -16.92 -26.85 -12.51
N GLY A 68 -17.51 -26.24 -11.50
CA GLY A 68 -18.38 -25.07 -11.65
C GLY A 68 -17.86 -23.83 -10.95
N PHE A 69 -18.06 -22.68 -11.58
CA PHE A 69 -17.87 -21.36 -10.98
C PHE A 69 -19.00 -20.45 -11.44
N ILE A 70 -19.57 -19.66 -10.53
CA ILE A 70 -20.64 -18.72 -10.85
C ILE A 70 -20.22 -17.31 -10.43
N THR A 71 -20.49 -16.34 -11.28
CA THR A 71 -20.25 -14.92 -10.95
C THR A 71 -21.39 -14.36 -10.10
N ASN A 72 -21.16 -13.20 -9.49
CA ASN A 72 -22.20 -12.44 -8.80
C ASN A 72 -23.32 -11.93 -9.75
N THR A 73 -23.13 -12.02 -11.07
CA THR A 73 -24.13 -11.68 -12.09
C THR A 73 -24.87 -12.91 -12.65
N ASN A 74 -24.72 -14.07 -12.00
CA ASN A 74 -25.27 -15.37 -12.41
C ASN A 74 -24.76 -15.88 -13.78
N VAL A 75 -23.57 -15.45 -14.20
CA VAL A 75 -22.88 -16.05 -15.35
C VAL A 75 -22.17 -17.31 -14.89
N LYS A 76 -22.38 -18.43 -15.57
CA LYS A 76 -21.92 -19.77 -15.19
C LYS A 76 -20.69 -20.14 -16.01
N PHE A 77 -19.67 -20.64 -15.34
CA PHE A 77 -18.40 -21.09 -15.92
C PHE A 77 -18.27 -22.59 -15.64
N VAL A 78 -18.03 -23.37 -16.68
CA VAL A 78 -17.83 -24.82 -16.57
C VAL A 78 -16.47 -25.18 -17.16
N LEU A 79 -15.71 -25.97 -16.40
CA LEU A 79 -14.42 -26.53 -16.82
C LEU A 79 -14.51 -28.06 -16.79
N VAL A 80 -14.19 -28.70 -17.91
CA VAL A 80 -14.19 -30.17 -18.03
C VAL A 80 -12.76 -30.70 -18.12
N THR A 81 -12.42 -31.66 -17.27
CA THR A 81 -11.11 -32.32 -17.22
C THR A 81 -11.24 -33.83 -17.24
N ASP A 82 -10.16 -34.54 -17.56
CA ASP A 82 -10.07 -36.00 -17.39
C ASP A 82 -10.24 -36.39 -15.91
N ILE A 83 -11.03 -37.44 -15.65
CA ILE A 83 -11.27 -37.96 -14.30
C ILE A 83 -10.02 -38.54 -13.63
N PHE A 84 -9.07 -39.08 -14.40
CA PHE A 84 -7.83 -39.68 -13.91
C PHE A 84 -6.71 -38.66 -13.69
N ASN A 85 -6.97 -37.38 -13.97
CA ASN A 85 -5.98 -36.34 -13.83
C ASN A 85 -5.75 -35.97 -12.36
N THR A 86 -4.82 -36.67 -11.70
CA THR A 86 -4.42 -36.43 -10.30
C THR A 86 -3.54 -35.20 -10.11
N THR A 87 -3.12 -34.52 -11.19
CA THR A 87 -2.18 -33.40 -11.12
C THR A 87 -2.85 -32.06 -10.78
N LEU A 88 -4.15 -31.91 -10.99
CA LEU A 88 -4.87 -30.66 -10.75
C LEU A 88 -5.51 -30.68 -9.37
N THR A 89 -5.03 -29.82 -8.47
CA THR A 89 -5.67 -29.62 -7.17
C THR A 89 -6.85 -28.64 -7.28
N ASP A 90 -7.76 -28.66 -6.31
CA ASP A 90 -8.87 -27.69 -6.22
C ASP A 90 -8.38 -26.23 -6.19
N GLN A 91 -7.17 -25.98 -5.68
CA GLN A 91 -6.56 -24.65 -5.68
C GLN A 91 -6.15 -24.21 -7.09
N ASP A 92 -5.63 -25.13 -7.90
CA ASP A 92 -5.26 -24.87 -9.29
C ASP A 92 -6.51 -24.56 -10.12
N ILE A 93 -7.57 -25.34 -9.93
CA ILE A 93 -8.86 -25.13 -10.63
C ILE A 93 -9.46 -23.78 -10.24
N ARG A 94 -9.43 -23.40 -8.95
CA ARG A 94 -9.84 -22.06 -8.51
C ARG A 94 -9.00 -20.96 -9.16
N ALA A 95 -7.70 -21.17 -9.35
CA ALA A 95 -6.83 -20.21 -10.04
C ALA A 95 -7.18 -20.08 -11.53
N ILE A 96 -7.53 -21.18 -12.19
CA ILE A 96 -8.01 -21.20 -13.58
C ILE A 96 -9.29 -20.39 -13.73
N PHE A 97 -10.31 -20.66 -12.89
CA PHE A 97 -11.56 -19.91 -12.93
C PHE A 97 -11.36 -18.41 -12.66
N LYS A 98 -10.48 -18.04 -11.72
CA LYS A 98 -10.14 -16.63 -11.49
C LYS A 98 -9.56 -15.96 -12.73
N ARG A 99 -8.67 -16.65 -13.45
CA ARG A 99 -8.08 -16.12 -14.70
C ARG A 99 -9.14 -15.96 -15.79
N LEU A 100 -9.99 -16.97 -16.01
CA LEU A 100 -11.09 -16.92 -16.97
C LEU A 100 -12.06 -15.78 -16.66
N HIS A 101 -12.40 -15.61 -15.38
CA HIS A 101 -13.29 -14.55 -14.95
C HIS A 101 -12.68 -13.15 -15.15
N THR A 102 -11.37 -12.96 -14.92
CA THR A 102 -10.69 -11.70 -15.25
C THR A 102 -10.75 -11.38 -16.73
N VAL A 103 -10.53 -12.37 -17.60
CA VAL A 103 -10.62 -12.17 -19.05
C VAL A 103 -12.04 -11.82 -19.47
N TYR A 104 -13.04 -12.50 -18.90
CA TYR A 104 -14.44 -12.17 -19.11
C TYR A 104 -14.77 -10.72 -18.70
N CYS A 105 -14.28 -10.28 -17.53
CA CYS A 105 -14.44 -8.89 -17.08
C CYS A 105 -13.78 -7.89 -18.04
N ASN A 106 -12.60 -8.19 -18.59
CA ASN A 106 -11.94 -7.33 -19.56
C ASN A 106 -12.73 -7.23 -20.87
N VAL A 107 -13.37 -8.31 -21.32
CA VAL A 107 -14.28 -8.28 -22.47
C VAL A 107 -15.49 -7.39 -22.19
N LEU A 108 -16.06 -7.46 -20.98
CA LEU A 108 -17.16 -6.58 -20.58
C LEU A 108 -16.77 -5.10 -20.46
N GLN A 109 -15.49 -4.81 -20.28
CA GLN A 109 -14.96 -3.45 -20.26
C GLN A 109 -14.65 -2.90 -21.65
N ASP A 110 -14.76 -3.72 -22.69
CA ASP A 110 -14.60 -3.28 -24.08
C ASP A 110 -15.84 -2.44 -24.49
N PRO A 111 -15.67 -1.15 -24.83
CA PRO A 111 -16.78 -0.29 -25.25
C PRO A 111 -17.48 -0.74 -26.54
N PHE A 112 -16.90 -1.69 -27.28
CA PHE A 112 -17.48 -2.26 -28.51
C PHE A 112 -18.15 -3.62 -28.29
N TYR A 113 -18.07 -4.21 -27.10
CA TYR A 113 -18.75 -5.45 -26.78
C TYR A 113 -20.18 -5.18 -26.29
N VAL A 114 -21.15 -5.88 -26.86
CA VAL A 114 -22.55 -5.84 -26.41
C VAL A 114 -22.80 -7.01 -25.45
N PRO A 115 -23.16 -6.75 -24.18
CA PRO A 115 -23.44 -7.81 -23.22
C PRO A 115 -24.55 -8.76 -23.70
N GLY A 116 -24.23 -10.04 -23.80
CA GLY A 116 -25.13 -11.09 -24.29
C GLY A 116 -24.70 -11.68 -25.65
N ASP A 117 -23.85 -10.99 -26.40
CA ASP A 117 -23.33 -11.52 -27.65
C ASP A 117 -22.21 -12.57 -27.41
N PRO A 118 -22.05 -13.56 -28.31
CA PRO A 118 -20.95 -14.51 -28.24
C PRO A 118 -19.58 -13.82 -28.24
N ILE A 119 -18.70 -14.23 -27.32
CA ILE A 119 -17.39 -13.64 -27.12
C ILE A 119 -16.43 -14.15 -28.20
N LYS A 120 -15.98 -13.26 -29.08
CA LYS A 120 -15.07 -13.56 -30.21
C LYS A 120 -13.61 -13.13 -29.99
N SER A 121 -13.24 -12.76 -28.76
CA SER A 121 -11.92 -12.17 -28.47
C SER A 121 -10.77 -13.14 -28.69
N LYS A 122 -9.78 -12.75 -29.53
CA LYS A 122 -8.53 -13.50 -29.76
C LYS A 122 -7.77 -13.79 -28.46
N HIS A 123 -7.79 -12.87 -27.50
CA HIS A 123 -7.13 -13.06 -26.20
C HIS A 123 -7.74 -14.22 -25.39
N MET A 124 -9.04 -14.47 -25.54
CA MET A 124 -9.71 -15.56 -24.82
C MET A 124 -9.40 -16.93 -25.46
N SER A 125 -9.29 -16.98 -26.80
CA SER A 125 -8.88 -18.18 -27.54
C SER A 125 -7.39 -18.51 -27.40
N THR A 126 -6.49 -17.53 -27.27
CA THR A 126 -5.05 -17.78 -27.04
C THR A 126 -4.77 -18.27 -25.62
N MET A 127 -5.61 -17.90 -24.64
CA MET A 127 -5.44 -18.34 -23.26
C MET A 127 -5.79 -19.82 -23.10
N SER A 128 -6.82 -20.32 -23.80
CA SER A 128 -7.26 -21.72 -23.80
C SER A 128 -6.29 -22.66 -24.52
N GLU A 129 -5.61 -22.22 -25.59
CA GLU A 129 -4.60 -23.01 -26.31
C GLU A 129 -3.32 -23.28 -25.49
N ASN A 130 -2.96 -22.35 -24.59
CA ASN A 130 -1.74 -22.44 -23.77
C ASN A 130 -1.86 -23.33 -22.52
N PHE A 131 -2.96 -24.08 -22.35
CA PHE A 131 -3.14 -25.02 -21.22
C PHE A 131 -2.46 -26.40 -21.42
N SER A 132 -1.88 -26.67 -22.60
CA SER A 132 -1.27 -27.97 -22.93
C SER A 132 0.13 -28.21 -22.36
N GLY A 133 0.76 -27.21 -21.74
CA GLY A 133 2.07 -27.35 -21.11
C GLY A 133 1.99 -26.97 -19.65
N VAL A 134 2.44 -27.85 -18.76
CA VAL A 134 2.75 -27.52 -17.36
C VAL A 134 3.46 -26.16 -17.33
N VAL A 135 2.76 -25.14 -16.83
CA VAL A 135 3.29 -23.78 -16.77
C VAL A 135 4.50 -23.80 -15.85
N ARG A 136 5.68 -23.57 -16.43
CA ARG A 136 6.90 -23.25 -15.68
C ARG A 136 6.57 -22.06 -14.78
N ILE A 137 6.66 -22.28 -13.48
CA ILE A 137 6.59 -21.25 -12.45
C ILE A 137 7.92 -20.49 -12.46
N ALA A 138 8.19 -19.80 -13.55
CA ALA A 138 9.19 -18.76 -13.64
C ALA A 138 8.46 -17.57 -14.27
N ASP A 139 8.53 -16.42 -13.60
CA ASP A 139 7.94 -15.15 -14.01
C ASP A 139 6.43 -14.95 -13.83
N VAL A 140 5.97 -15.17 -12.58
CA VAL A 140 4.74 -14.53 -12.10
C VAL A 140 5.11 -13.47 -11.07
N SER A 141 5.23 -12.24 -11.57
CA SER A 141 5.32 -11.02 -10.80
C SER A 141 4.11 -10.86 -9.85
N ASP A 142 4.42 -10.42 -8.65
CA ASP A 142 3.63 -10.19 -7.44
C ASP A 142 2.36 -9.32 -7.56
N PHE A 143 1.43 -9.64 -8.46
CA PHE A 143 0.07 -9.08 -8.43
C PHE A 143 -0.93 -10.08 -7.87
N ILE A 144 -1.29 -9.91 -6.59
CA ILE A 144 -2.47 -10.55 -6.01
C ILE A 144 -3.69 -9.83 -6.60
N THR A 145 -4.33 -10.42 -7.59
CA THR A 145 -5.63 -9.97 -8.12
C THR A 145 -6.70 -10.11 -7.01
N PRO A 146 -7.60 -9.13 -6.82
CA PRO A 146 -8.58 -9.14 -5.74
C PRO A 146 -9.56 -10.32 -5.82
N ALA A 147 -9.95 -10.85 -4.66
CA ALA A 147 -11.14 -11.66 -4.52
C ALA A 147 -12.36 -10.71 -4.47
N GLN A 148 -13.36 -10.93 -5.33
CA GLN A 148 -14.63 -10.19 -5.34
C GLN A 148 -15.51 -10.56 -4.14
N ALA A 149 -15.13 -10.11 -2.95
CA ALA A 149 -15.92 -10.28 -1.74
C ALA A 149 -16.23 -8.93 -1.11
N CYS A 150 -16.85 -8.01 -1.85
CA CYS A 150 -17.45 -6.77 -1.33
C CYS A 150 -18.40 -6.13 -2.36
N ILE A 151 -19.48 -6.82 -2.72
CA ILE A 151 -20.69 -6.17 -3.23
C ILE A 151 -21.85 -6.86 -2.51
N VAL A 152 -22.49 -6.15 -1.59
CA VAL A 152 -23.74 -6.59 -0.97
C VAL A 152 -24.81 -6.58 -2.08
N PRO A 153 -25.50 -7.69 -2.37
CA PRO A 153 -26.61 -7.67 -3.31
C PRO A 153 -27.68 -6.71 -2.77
N LEU A 154 -28.07 -5.71 -3.58
CA LEU A 154 -29.24 -4.90 -3.29
C LEU A 154 -30.45 -5.85 -3.23
N GLN A 155 -30.96 -6.07 -2.03
CA GLN A 155 -32.26 -6.71 -1.86
C GLN A 155 -33.31 -5.83 -2.52
N LYS A 156 -33.97 -6.37 -3.55
CA LYS A 156 -35.17 -5.76 -4.12
C LYS A 156 -36.29 -5.88 -3.09
N THR A 157 -36.54 -4.83 -2.32
CA THR A 157 -37.87 -4.62 -1.74
C THR A 157 -38.76 -4.07 -2.85
N SER A 158 -39.57 -4.98 -3.37
CA SER A 158 -40.68 -4.70 -4.26
C SER A 158 -41.79 -3.98 -3.51
N GLU A 159 -41.93 -2.67 -3.71
CA GLU A 159 -43.23 -1.99 -3.61
C GLU A 159 -43.30 -0.96 -4.74
N GLU A 160 -44.07 -1.30 -5.77
CA GLU A 160 -44.46 -0.39 -6.84
C GLU A 160 -45.51 0.59 -6.32
N GLN A 161 -45.29 1.89 -6.53
CA GLN A 161 -46.37 2.88 -6.64
C GLN A 161 -46.07 3.84 -7.80
N PRO A 162 -47.10 4.36 -8.49
CA PRO A 162 -47.00 4.83 -9.87
C PRO A 162 -46.41 6.25 -9.97
N LYS A 163 -45.60 6.47 -11.01
CA LYS A 163 -45.12 7.80 -11.41
C LYS A 163 -46.23 8.55 -12.16
N GLU A 164 -46.61 9.72 -11.68
CA GLU A 164 -47.26 10.76 -12.48
C GLU A 164 -46.21 11.46 -13.38
N GLU A 165 -46.56 11.61 -14.65
CA GLU A 165 -45.76 12.28 -15.67
C GLU A 165 -45.84 13.81 -15.50
N GLY A 166 -44.69 14.45 -15.24
CA GLY A 166 -44.52 15.90 -15.31
C GLY A 166 -43.39 16.24 -16.27
N GLY A 167 -43.71 16.49 -17.53
CA GLY A 167 -42.74 16.87 -18.55
C GLY A 167 -42.22 18.29 -18.35
N VAL A 168 -40.89 18.46 -18.36
CA VAL A 168 -40.24 19.75 -18.62
C VAL A 168 -39.13 19.55 -19.65
N SER A 169 -39.31 20.19 -20.80
CA SER A 169 -38.38 20.25 -21.92
C SER A 169 -37.20 21.17 -21.60
N ILE A 170 -35.96 20.67 -21.70
CA ILE A 170 -34.76 21.51 -21.70
C ILE A 170 -34.13 21.44 -23.08
N ARG A 171 -34.10 22.60 -23.77
CA ARG A 171 -33.42 22.79 -25.06
C ARG A 171 -31.89 22.65 -24.89
N PRO A 172 -31.17 22.03 -25.84
CA PRO A 172 -29.71 21.99 -25.78
C PRO A 172 -29.14 23.34 -26.20
N ARG A 173 -28.42 24.02 -25.30
CA ARG A 173 -27.49 25.10 -25.66
C ARG A 173 -26.16 24.47 -26.05
N VAL A 174 -25.82 24.62 -27.33
CA VAL A 174 -24.48 24.35 -27.85
C VAL A 174 -23.52 25.40 -27.26
N PHE A 175 -22.59 24.97 -26.41
CA PHE A 175 -21.38 25.73 -26.10
C PHE A 175 -20.21 25.06 -26.82
N VAL A 176 -19.72 25.72 -27.85
CA VAL A 176 -18.41 25.44 -28.43
C VAL A 176 -17.38 26.08 -27.50
N ALA A 177 -16.67 25.26 -26.73
CA ALA A 177 -15.51 25.68 -25.96
C ALA A 177 -14.28 24.90 -26.44
N ALA A 178 -13.24 25.65 -26.80
CA ALA A 178 -11.95 25.18 -27.31
C ALA A 178 -11.25 24.20 -26.35
N PRO A 179 -10.33 23.35 -26.85
CA PRO A 179 -9.76 22.27 -26.07
C PRO A 179 -8.69 22.79 -25.10
N THR A 180 -9.06 23.12 -23.88
CA THR A 180 -8.10 23.17 -22.76
C THR A 180 -7.87 21.74 -22.29
N LYS A 181 -6.63 21.23 -22.42
CA LYS A 181 -6.19 19.98 -21.79
C LYS A 181 -6.51 20.05 -20.30
N LYS A 182 -7.60 19.41 -19.86
CA LYS A 182 -7.86 19.13 -18.45
C LYS A 182 -6.78 18.14 -18.00
N SER A 183 -5.97 18.51 -17.02
CA SER A 183 -5.12 17.54 -16.34
C SER A 183 -6.04 16.44 -15.79
N THR A 184 -5.78 15.21 -16.20
CA THR A 184 -6.47 14.04 -15.67
C THR A 184 -6.06 13.90 -14.20
N LYS A 185 -6.97 14.23 -13.29
CA LYS A 185 -6.82 13.98 -11.85
C LYS A 185 -6.38 12.53 -11.67
N ILE A 186 -5.29 12.28 -10.94
CA ILE A 186 -4.88 10.92 -10.56
C ILE A 186 -6.02 10.33 -9.73
N SER A 187 -6.75 9.35 -10.28
CA SER A 187 -7.72 8.58 -9.52
C SER A 187 -6.97 7.52 -8.72
N VAL A 188 -6.78 7.74 -7.42
CA VAL A 188 -6.25 6.71 -6.51
C VAL A 188 -7.35 5.69 -6.24
N SER A 189 -7.16 4.47 -6.71
CA SER A 189 -8.04 3.32 -6.50
C SER A 189 -7.58 2.49 -5.29
N LEU A 190 -8.46 1.61 -4.79
CA LEU A 190 -8.10 0.61 -3.76
C LEU A 190 -6.94 -0.31 -4.20
N ASN A 191 -6.71 -0.44 -5.52
CA ASN A 191 -5.61 -1.23 -6.09
C ASN A 191 -4.25 -0.49 -6.04
N ASP A 192 -4.26 0.83 -5.82
CA ASP A 192 -3.03 1.63 -5.76
C ASP A 192 -2.36 1.56 -4.38
N CYS A 193 -3.13 1.15 -3.37
CA CYS A 193 -2.62 0.70 -2.10
C CYS A 193 -2.03 -0.71 -2.28
N LEU A 194 -0.71 -0.86 -2.13
CA LEU A 194 -0.06 -2.18 -2.06
C LEU A 194 -0.41 -2.94 -0.76
N ALA A 195 -1.22 -2.35 0.12
CA ALA A 195 -1.76 -3.05 1.27
C ALA A 195 -2.93 -3.95 0.87
N CYS A 196 -2.81 -5.22 1.26
CA CYS A 196 -3.89 -6.18 1.51
C CYS A 196 -5.28 -5.74 0.97
N ASN A 197 -5.75 -6.41 -0.08
CA ASN A 197 -7.14 -6.36 -0.52
C ASN A 197 -8.07 -6.58 0.70
N GLY A 198 -8.75 -5.52 1.15
CA GLY A 198 -9.69 -5.54 2.27
C GLY A 198 -9.23 -4.90 3.60
N CYS A 199 -8.06 -4.25 3.64
CA CYS A 199 -7.62 -3.50 4.82
C CYS A 199 -8.12 -2.04 4.84
N VAL A 200 -8.46 -1.47 3.69
CA VAL A 200 -8.95 -0.08 3.54
C VAL A 200 -10.45 -0.10 3.23
N THR A 201 -11.24 0.69 3.96
CA THR A 201 -12.69 0.86 3.80
C THR A 201 -13.01 1.90 2.73
N THR A 202 -14.26 1.93 2.23
CA THR A 202 -14.71 2.96 1.27
C THR A 202 -14.56 4.37 1.83
N ALA A 203 -14.84 4.57 3.13
CA ALA A 203 -14.66 5.87 3.78
C ALA A 203 -13.18 6.29 3.81
N GLU A 204 -12.28 5.36 4.11
CA GLU A 204 -10.84 5.60 4.08
C GLU A 204 -10.32 5.88 2.66
N ALA A 205 -10.89 5.25 1.63
CA ALA A 205 -10.56 5.56 0.24
C ALA A 205 -10.96 6.99 -0.15
N VAL A 206 -12.12 7.47 0.32
CA VAL A 206 -12.56 8.86 0.12
C VAL A 206 -11.60 9.82 0.84
N LEU A 207 -11.23 9.55 2.10
CA LEU A 207 -10.27 10.37 2.85
C LEU A 207 -8.91 10.49 2.15
N VAL A 208 -8.46 9.41 1.51
CA VAL A 208 -7.23 9.40 0.70
C VAL A 208 -7.36 10.27 -0.55
N GLN A 209 -8.53 10.27 -1.20
CA GLN A 209 -8.78 11.07 -2.40
C GLN A 209 -8.98 12.57 -2.10
N GLU A 210 -9.57 12.91 -0.96
CA GLU A 210 -9.74 14.29 -0.53
C GLU A 210 -8.40 15.00 -0.26
N GLN A 211 -7.39 14.26 0.19
CA GLN A 211 -6.03 14.76 0.33
C GLN A 211 -5.34 14.77 -1.04
N SER A 212 -5.11 15.95 -1.60
CA SER A 212 -4.57 16.11 -2.95
C SER A 212 -3.70 17.35 -3.09
N GLY A 213 -2.93 17.43 -4.19
CA GLY A 213 -2.17 18.62 -4.55
C GLY A 213 -3.03 19.88 -4.62
N ASP A 214 -4.22 19.80 -5.20
CA ASP A 214 -5.18 20.91 -5.29
C ASP A 214 -5.61 21.39 -3.89
N LYS A 215 -5.91 20.46 -2.98
CA LYS A 215 -6.27 20.80 -1.59
C LYS A 215 -5.11 21.48 -0.88
N MET A 216 -3.88 21.00 -1.07
CA MET A 216 -2.68 21.59 -0.49
C MET A 216 -2.51 23.04 -0.98
N LEU A 217 -2.51 23.27 -2.29
CA LEU A 217 -2.34 24.60 -2.89
C LEU A 217 -3.45 25.58 -2.46
N ALA A 218 -4.70 25.11 -2.38
CA ALA A 218 -5.82 25.92 -1.92
C ALA A 218 -5.79 26.23 -0.41
N SER A 219 -5.01 25.49 0.37
CA SER A 219 -4.91 25.65 1.82
C SER A 219 -3.75 26.56 2.23
N ILE A 220 -2.59 26.47 1.56
CA ILE A 220 -1.40 27.29 1.87
C ILE A 220 -1.69 28.78 2.15
N PRO A 221 -2.43 29.52 1.30
CA PRO A 221 -2.66 30.95 1.51
C PRO A 221 -3.66 31.28 2.64
N LYS A 222 -4.33 30.28 3.23
CA LYS A 222 -5.35 30.48 4.28
C LYS A 222 -4.78 30.49 5.69
N PHE A 223 -3.50 30.17 5.86
CA PHE A 223 -2.84 30.02 7.14
C PHE A 223 -1.68 31.03 7.26
N ASP A 224 -1.38 31.43 8.49
CA ASP A 224 -0.32 32.40 8.79
C ASP A 224 1.07 31.84 8.49
N LEU A 225 1.25 30.53 8.70
CA LEU A 225 2.49 29.82 8.47
C LEU A 225 2.23 28.51 7.73
N SER A 226 2.87 28.31 6.59
CA SER A 226 2.84 27.04 5.85
C SER A 226 4.18 26.31 5.93
N VAL A 227 4.15 25.04 6.31
CA VAL A 227 5.32 24.15 6.42
C VAL A 227 5.08 22.90 5.59
N VAL A 228 6.08 22.48 4.82
CA VAL A 228 6.03 21.22 4.06
C VAL A 228 7.17 20.30 4.47
N THR A 229 6.84 19.07 4.87
CA THR A 229 7.82 18.02 5.16
C THR A 229 8.03 17.11 3.96
N LEU A 230 9.27 16.94 3.51
CA LEU A 230 9.62 16.06 2.40
C LEU A 230 10.21 14.72 2.88
N SER A 231 9.76 13.63 2.28
CA SER A 231 10.44 12.34 2.39
C SER A 231 11.62 12.27 1.42
N PRO A 232 12.83 11.84 1.87
CA PRO A 232 13.95 11.63 0.97
C PRO A 232 13.63 10.64 -0.17
N GLN A 233 12.85 9.60 0.11
CA GLN A 233 12.42 8.62 -0.88
C GLN A 233 11.55 9.25 -1.98
N ALA A 234 10.71 10.23 -1.64
CA ALA A 234 9.89 10.97 -2.60
C ALA A 234 10.77 11.88 -3.48
N VAL A 235 11.74 12.58 -2.88
CA VAL A 235 12.73 13.40 -3.61
C VAL A 235 13.56 12.54 -4.55
N CYS A 236 14.06 11.39 -4.10
CA CYS A 236 14.79 10.43 -4.94
C CYS A 236 13.94 9.89 -6.09
N SER A 237 12.64 9.65 -5.88
CA SER A 237 11.71 9.22 -6.94
C SER A 237 11.56 10.26 -8.04
N ILE A 238 11.36 11.53 -7.66
CA ILE A 238 11.27 12.66 -8.57
C ILE A 238 12.59 12.89 -9.31
N ALA A 239 13.73 12.78 -8.60
CA ALA A 239 15.07 12.90 -9.15
C ALA A 239 15.38 11.79 -10.17
N ALA A 240 15.01 10.54 -9.85
CA ALA A 240 15.18 9.40 -10.74
C ALA A 240 14.34 9.54 -12.02
N ARG A 241 13.08 9.98 -11.90
CA ARG A 241 12.19 10.19 -13.05
C ARG A 241 12.75 11.24 -14.04
N ARG A 242 13.42 12.26 -13.51
CA ARG A 242 13.95 13.40 -14.30
C ARG A 242 15.41 13.27 -14.66
N SER A 243 16.07 12.20 -14.23
CA SER A 243 17.50 11.97 -14.47
C SER A 243 18.40 13.12 -13.97
N ILE A 244 18.02 13.77 -12.87
CA ILE A 244 18.80 14.84 -12.22
C ILE A 244 19.30 14.39 -10.84
N SER A 245 20.19 15.18 -10.22
CA SER A 245 20.71 14.87 -8.88
C SER A 245 19.68 15.12 -7.78
N VAL A 246 19.89 14.51 -6.60
CA VAL A 246 19.05 14.75 -5.41
C VAL A 246 19.12 16.22 -4.98
N THR A 247 20.30 16.82 -5.03
CA THR A 247 20.54 18.23 -4.66
C THR A 247 19.77 19.19 -5.57
N GLU A 248 19.85 19.00 -6.89
CA GLU A 248 19.09 19.83 -7.84
C GLU A 248 17.59 19.63 -7.66
N THR A 249 17.15 18.40 -7.44
CA THR A 249 15.74 18.09 -7.21
C THR A 249 15.21 18.75 -5.94
N ALA A 250 15.97 18.68 -4.84
CA ALA A 250 15.60 19.32 -3.57
C ALA A 250 15.46 20.84 -3.72
N ARG A 251 16.41 21.50 -4.38
CA ARG A 251 16.34 22.93 -4.69
C ARG A 251 15.16 23.26 -5.58
N TRP A 252 14.91 22.45 -6.61
CA TRP A 252 13.82 22.68 -7.54
C TRP A 252 12.44 22.54 -6.89
N ILE A 253 12.25 21.50 -6.06
CA ILE A 253 11.05 21.35 -5.21
C ILE A 253 10.93 22.55 -4.27
N ALA A 254 12.04 22.95 -3.64
CA ALA A 254 12.05 24.09 -2.72
C ALA A 254 11.62 25.39 -3.41
N SER A 255 12.17 25.71 -4.58
CA SER A 255 11.78 26.87 -5.38
C SER A 255 10.28 26.85 -5.72
N TYR A 256 9.74 25.69 -6.12
CA TYR A 256 8.31 25.57 -6.40
C TYR A 256 7.45 25.85 -5.16
N LEU A 257 7.75 25.17 -4.05
CA LEU A 257 6.99 25.31 -2.80
C LEU A 257 7.07 26.74 -2.24
N LYS A 258 8.23 27.40 -2.36
CA LYS A 258 8.39 28.83 -2.02
C LYS A 258 7.51 29.73 -2.88
N SER A 259 7.46 29.47 -4.19
CA SER A 259 6.65 30.27 -5.13
C SER A 259 5.15 30.23 -4.84
N VAL A 260 4.66 29.14 -4.21
CA VAL A 260 3.26 28.98 -3.80
C VAL A 260 2.98 29.42 -2.35
N GLY A 261 3.98 29.94 -1.62
CA GLY A 261 3.80 30.53 -0.29
C GLY A 261 4.23 29.67 0.91
N VAL A 262 4.92 28.55 0.71
CA VAL A 262 5.46 27.74 1.83
C VAL A 262 6.63 28.46 2.49
N LYS A 263 6.60 28.58 3.83
CA LYS A 263 7.65 29.28 4.59
C LYS A 263 8.83 28.39 4.95
N TYR A 264 8.58 27.18 5.44
CA TYR A 264 9.62 26.22 5.82
C TYR A 264 9.45 24.90 5.08
N ILE A 265 10.56 24.35 4.62
CA ILE A 265 10.60 23.07 3.90
C ILE A 265 11.60 22.17 4.62
N ILE A 266 11.07 21.15 5.29
CA ILE A 266 11.85 20.33 6.22
C ILE A 266 12.01 18.91 5.70
N ASP A 267 13.13 18.28 6.04
CA ASP A 267 13.37 16.88 5.71
C ASP A 267 12.83 15.98 6.83
N SER A 268 11.96 15.02 6.46
CA SER A 268 11.45 14.00 7.39
C SER A 268 12.55 13.14 8.04
N SER A 269 13.76 13.09 7.47
CA SER A 269 14.90 12.42 8.08
C SER A 269 15.32 13.03 9.41
N PHE A 270 15.06 14.32 9.64
CA PHE A 270 15.24 14.94 10.95
C PHE A 270 14.40 14.23 12.02
N ALA A 271 13.10 14.05 11.73
CA ALA A 271 12.19 13.32 12.60
C ALA A 271 12.51 11.81 12.66
N ARG A 272 13.09 11.26 11.60
CA ARG A 272 13.53 9.85 11.55
C ARG A 272 14.66 9.58 12.52
N GLU A 273 15.66 10.45 12.62
CA GLU A 273 16.77 10.27 13.56
C GLU A 273 16.25 10.17 15.01
N LEU A 274 15.27 11.01 15.36
CA LEU A 274 14.58 10.92 16.66
C LEU A 274 13.83 9.59 16.81
N ALA A 275 13.12 9.12 15.78
CA ALA A 275 12.43 7.83 15.81
C ALA A 275 13.39 6.64 15.97
N LEU A 276 14.57 6.71 15.35
CA LEU A 276 15.60 5.66 15.42
C LEU A 276 16.15 5.53 16.84
N GLU A 277 16.56 6.64 17.47
CA GLU A 277 17.06 6.62 18.84
C GLU A 277 15.96 6.19 19.83
N LEU A 278 14.73 6.67 19.68
CA LEU A 278 13.60 6.23 20.51
C LEU A 278 13.31 4.73 20.36
N SER A 279 13.46 4.17 19.15
CA SER A 279 13.26 2.74 18.91
C SER A 279 14.34 1.89 19.59
N TYR A 280 15.59 2.39 19.61
CA TYR A 280 16.68 1.78 20.37
C TYR A 280 16.42 1.85 21.88
N GLU A 281 16.01 3.01 22.41
CA GLU A 281 15.63 3.19 23.82
C GLU A 281 14.50 2.21 24.23
N GLU A 282 13.46 2.08 23.40
CA GLU A 282 12.33 1.18 23.64
C GLU A 282 12.77 -0.29 23.65
N TRP A 283 13.55 -0.71 22.65
CA TRP A 283 14.08 -2.07 22.59
C TRP A 283 14.97 -2.38 23.80
N ARG A 284 15.90 -1.48 24.14
CA ARG A 284 16.81 -1.64 25.27
C ARG A 284 16.07 -1.75 26.60
N LYS A 285 15.00 -0.97 26.79
CA LYS A 285 14.14 -1.05 27.97
C LYS A 285 13.49 -2.44 28.07
N LYS A 286 12.89 -2.92 26.98
CA LYS A 286 12.22 -4.23 26.94
C LYS A 286 13.18 -5.39 27.20
N GLN A 287 14.42 -5.32 26.73
CA GLN A 287 15.43 -6.35 27.02
C GLN A 287 15.76 -6.50 28.52
N LYS A 288 15.63 -5.41 29.30
CA LYS A 288 15.88 -5.46 30.74
C LYS A 288 14.74 -6.11 31.53
N GLU A 289 13.54 -6.16 30.97
CA GLU A 289 12.32 -6.57 31.68
C GLU A 289 12.16 -8.09 31.84
N ARG A 290 13.10 -8.92 31.33
CA ARG A 290 13.38 -10.38 31.54
C ARG A 290 12.23 -11.42 31.57
N ASP A 291 10.97 -11.07 31.77
CA ASP A 291 9.89 -12.04 32.07
C ASP A 291 9.22 -12.65 30.84
N SER A 292 9.48 -12.15 29.62
CA SER A 292 9.21 -12.87 28.37
C SER A 292 9.81 -12.09 27.18
N PRO A 293 10.81 -12.62 26.45
CA PRO A 293 11.38 -11.93 25.29
C PRO A 293 10.38 -11.97 24.12
N SER A 294 9.43 -11.04 24.14
CA SER A 294 8.47 -10.86 23.06
C SER A 294 9.03 -9.91 22.00
N PRO A 295 8.87 -10.22 20.70
CA PRO A 295 9.34 -9.35 19.62
C PRO A 295 8.76 -7.94 19.75
N ILE A 296 9.53 -6.94 19.31
CA ILE A 296 9.02 -5.60 19.00
C ILE A 296 8.84 -5.52 17.49
N PHE A 297 7.62 -5.21 17.03
CA PHE A 297 7.35 -4.92 15.63
C PHE A 297 7.40 -3.42 15.38
N CYS A 298 8.25 -3.01 14.45
CA CYS A 298 8.30 -1.64 13.95
C CYS A 298 6.90 -1.22 13.43
N SER A 299 6.46 -0.01 13.79
CA SER A 299 5.12 0.50 13.50
C SER A 299 5.11 1.68 12.50
N VAL A 300 6.24 1.96 11.85
CA VAL A 300 6.38 3.13 10.95
C VAL A 300 5.68 2.96 9.60
N CYS A 301 5.34 1.72 9.23
CA CYS A 301 4.65 1.37 8.00
C CYS A 301 3.13 1.33 8.22
N PRO A 302 2.38 2.36 7.79
CA PRO A 302 0.93 2.43 8.04
C PRO A 302 0.14 1.28 7.41
N GLY A 303 0.57 0.75 6.26
CA GLY A 303 -0.05 -0.44 5.66
C GLY A 303 0.04 -1.69 6.54
N PHE A 304 1.17 -1.89 7.23
CA PHE A 304 1.31 -2.96 8.22
C PHE A 304 0.48 -2.68 9.47
N VAL A 305 0.48 -1.43 9.97
CA VAL A 305 -0.34 -1.03 11.13
C VAL A 305 -1.82 -1.32 10.88
N CYS A 306 -2.35 -0.91 9.73
CA CYS A 306 -3.74 -1.18 9.36
C CYS A 306 -4.05 -2.68 9.31
N TYR A 307 -3.15 -3.48 8.71
CA TYR A 307 -3.29 -4.93 8.67
C TYR A 307 -3.27 -5.55 10.07
N ALA A 308 -2.33 -5.11 10.92
CA ALA A 308 -2.17 -5.57 12.29
C ALA A 308 -3.43 -5.27 13.11
N GLU A 309 -3.91 -4.03 13.13
CA GLU A 309 -5.08 -3.60 13.91
C GLU A 309 -6.38 -4.29 13.46
N LYS A 310 -6.62 -4.38 12.14
CA LYS A 310 -7.90 -4.86 11.57
C LYS A 310 -8.00 -6.36 11.34
N THR A 311 -6.87 -7.07 11.25
CA THR A 311 -6.86 -8.50 10.90
C THR A 311 -6.33 -9.37 12.04
N HIS A 312 -5.35 -8.87 12.78
CA HIS A 312 -4.64 -9.62 13.81
C HIS A 312 -4.41 -8.79 15.09
N GLY A 313 -5.36 -7.93 15.44
CA GLY A 313 -5.17 -6.91 16.49
C GLY A 313 -4.78 -7.52 17.83
N LYS A 314 -5.45 -8.61 18.26
CA LYS A 314 -5.13 -9.32 19.51
C LYS A 314 -3.69 -9.86 19.55
N LEU A 315 -3.10 -10.17 18.39
CA LEU A 315 -1.75 -10.71 18.28
C LEU A 315 -0.69 -9.60 18.23
N PHE A 316 -0.91 -8.56 17.43
CA PHE A 316 0.12 -7.55 17.16
C PHE A 316 0.06 -6.32 18.07
N VAL A 317 -1.13 -5.85 18.48
CA VAL A 317 -1.24 -4.60 19.26
C VAL A 317 -0.35 -4.57 20.52
N PRO A 318 -0.16 -5.68 21.26
CA PRO A 318 0.77 -5.72 22.40
C PRO A 318 2.26 -5.74 22.01
N LEU A 319 2.58 -6.15 20.78
CA LEU A 319 3.94 -6.38 20.29
C LEU A 319 4.48 -5.22 19.46
N MET A 320 3.63 -4.26 19.08
CA MET A 320 4.01 -3.12 18.24
C MET A 320 4.76 -2.05 19.03
N SER A 321 5.80 -1.50 18.40
CA SER A 321 6.54 -0.35 18.88
C SER A 321 5.63 0.86 19.04
N ARG A 322 5.69 1.51 20.21
CA ARG A 322 4.90 2.72 20.50
C ARG A 322 5.53 3.98 19.92
N VAL A 323 6.72 3.90 19.35
CA VAL A 323 7.39 5.06 18.72
C VAL A 323 6.59 5.51 17.50
N ARG A 324 6.32 6.81 17.41
CA ARG A 324 5.63 7.41 16.25
C ARG A 324 6.48 7.32 14.98
N SER A 325 5.83 7.26 13.83
CA SER A 325 6.54 7.31 12.54
C SER A 325 7.17 8.70 12.32
N PRO A 326 8.16 8.82 11.41
CA PRO A 326 8.78 10.11 11.10
C PRO A 326 7.76 11.17 10.64
N GLN A 327 6.70 10.80 9.93
CA GLN A 327 5.64 11.75 9.55
C GLN A 327 4.92 12.30 10.78
N ALA A 328 4.53 11.42 11.69
CA ALA A 328 3.79 11.83 12.88
C ALA A 328 4.68 12.66 13.84
N ILE A 329 5.97 12.32 13.97
CA ILE A 329 6.95 13.13 14.70
C ILE A 329 7.15 14.50 14.04
N SER A 330 7.24 14.56 12.69
CA SER A 330 7.26 15.85 11.98
C SER A 330 6.02 16.70 12.25
N GLY A 331 4.84 16.07 12.31
CA GLY A 331 3.59 16.73 12.69
C GLY A 331 3.69 17.41 14.07
N ALA A 332 4.14 16.66 15.07
CA ALA A 332 4.37 17.17 16.41
C ALA A 332 5.46 18.26 16.48
N LEU A 333 6.57 18.08 15.76
CA LEU A 333 7.65 19.08 15.70
C LEU A 333 7.14 20.41 15.14
N VAL A 334 6.28 20.38 14.13
CA VAL A 334 5.73 21.60 13.52
C VAL A 334 4.66 22.23 14.40
N LYS A 335 3.69 21.43 14.87
CA LYS A 335 2.48 21.94 15.54
C LYS A 335 2.63 22.15 17.04
N ASP A 336 3.65 21.57 17.69
CA ASP A 336 3.95 21.83 19.09
C ASP A 336 5.29 22.56 19.26
N TYR A 337 6.41 21.98 18.84
CA TYR A 337 7.74 22.59 19.06
C TYR A 337 7.91 23.92 18.31
N LEU A 338 7.73 23.93 16.99
CA LEU A 338 7.94 25.12 16.16
C LEU A 338 6.89 26.20 16.47
N ALA A 339 5.65 25.80 16.71
CA ALA A 339 4.57 26.69 17.16
C ALA A 339 4.97 27.45 18.44
N ARG A 340 5.50 26.75 19.45
CA ARG A 340 5.99 27.35 20.70
C ARG A 340 7.20 28.23 20.48
N LYS A 341 8.17 27.75 19.70
CA LYS A 341 9.40 28.48 19.40
C LYS A 341 9.15 29.81 18.70
N LEU A 342 8.17 29.85 17.80
CA LEU A 342 7.78 31.05 17.05
C LEU A 342 6.68 31.87 17.74
N ASN A 343 6.15 31.39 18.88
CA ASN A 343 5.00 31.98 19.56
C ASN A 343 3.78 32.16 18.64
N ILE A 344 3.48 31.14 17.82
CA ILE A 344 2.35 31.08 16.90
C ILE A 344 1.36 30.02 17.38
N ARG A 345 0.07 30.27 17.16
CA ARG A 345 -1.00 29.33 17.49
C ARG A 345 -0.98 28.11 16.55
N PRO A 346 -1.02 26.86 17.05
CA PRO A 346 -0.95 25.67 16.19
C PRO A 346 -2.03 25.60 15.10
N GLU A 347 -3.21 26.19 15.36
CA GLU A 347 -4.35 26.23 14.44
C GLU A 347 -4.09 27.12 13.21
N THR A 348 -3.15 28.07 13.32
CA THR A 348 -2.81 28.98 12.21
C THR A 348 -1.61 28.51 11.40
N ILE A 349 -1.07 27.34 11.72
CA ILE A 349 -0.03 26.67 10.94
C ILE A 349 -0.70 25.67 10.01
N PHE A 350 -0.39 25.70 8.73
CA PHE A 350 -0.68 24.62 7.79
C PHE A 350 0.55 23.73 7.65
N HIS A 351 0.40 22.44 7.91
CA HIS A 351 1.46 21.45 7.75
C HIS A 351 1.06 20.38 6.74
N ALA A 352 1.81 20.30 5.64
CA ALA A 352 1.65 19.24 4.66
C ALA A 352 2.89 18.33 4.58
N THR A 353 2.70 17.07 4.18
CA THR A 353 3.83 16.16 3.95
C THR A 353 3.81 15.57 2.53
N VAL A 354 5.00 15.32 1.99
CA VAL A 354 5.21 14.65 0.70
C VAL A 354 5.82 13.28 0.97
N MET A 355 5.09 12.22 0.64
CA MET A 355 5.41 10.86 1.06
C MET A 355 5.42 9.87 -0.11
N PRO A 356 6.24 8.81 -0.05
CA PRO A 356 6.29 7.77 -1.09
C PRO A 356 5.10 6.79 -1.00
N CYS A 357 4.10 7.03 -0.16
CA CYS A 357 3.08 6.06 0.22
C CYS A 357 1.70 6.71 0.41
N PHE A 358 0.66 6.13 -0.18
CA PHE A 358 -0.72 6.60 0.01
C PHE A 358 -1.25 6.35 1.42
N ASP A 359 -0.84 5.26 2.09
CA ASP A 359 -1.29 4.93 3.45
C ASP A 359 -0.85 5.98 4.49
N LYS A 360 0.11 6.85 4.14
CA LYS A 360 0.47 8.01 4.98
C LYS A 360 -0.65 9.04 5.07
N LYS A 361 -1.54 9.13 4.07
CA LYS A 361 -2.78 9.93 4.13
C LYS A 361 -3.74 9.39 5.20
N LEU A 362 -3.84 8.06 5.33
CA LEU A 362 -4.63 7.40 6.38
C LEU A 362 -4.00 7.59 7.75
N GLU A 363 -2.68 7.47 7.84
CA GLU A 363 -1.96 7.72 9.09
C GLU A 363 -2.23 9.13 9.61
N ALA A 364 -2.08 10.17 8.77
CA ALA A 364 -2.35 11.56 9.15
C ALA A 364 -3.80 11.80 9.61
N SER A 365 -4.74 10.96 9.19
CA SER A 365 -6.16 11.09 9.53
C SER A 365 -6.53 10.44 10.88
N ARG A 366 -5.57 9.77 11.55
CA ARG A 366 -5.81 9.12 12.85
C ARG A 366 -6.16 10.15 13.92
N SER A 367 -7.11 9.79 14.78
CA SER A 367 -7.57 10.63 15.90
C SER A 367 -6.46 10.97 16.89
N GLU A 368 -5.47 10.09 17.02
CA GLU A 368 -4.33 10.17 17.92
C GLU A 368 -3.30 11.22 17.48
N PHE A 369 -3.37 11.68 16.23
CA PHE A 369 -2.51 12.72 15.66
C PHE A 369 -3.26 14.04 15.50
N LYS A 370 -4.15 14.33 16.45
CA LYS A 370 -4.82 15.62 16.61
C LYS A 370 -4.42 16.26 17.94
N LEU A 371 -3.81 17.45 17.87
CA LEU A 371 -3.53 18.28 19.04
C LEU A 371 -4.86 18.74 19.66
N GLY A 372 -4.99 18.54 20.98
CA GLY A 372 -6.23 18.84 21.70
C GLY A 372 -7.45 18.04 21.23
N GLY A 373 -7.26 16.97 20.44
CA GLY A 373 -8.32 16.15 19.86
C GLY A 373 -8.99 16.75 18.62
N THR A 374 -8.70 17.99 18.24
CA THR A 374 -9.39 18.71 17.14
C THR A 374 -8.46 19.13 16.02
N ILE A 375 -7.21 19.50 16.31
CA ILE A 375 -6.32 20.15 15.35
C ILE A 375 -5.39 19.11 14.75
N PRO A 376 -5.44 18.82 13.44
CA PRO A 376 -4.54 17.87 12.82
C PRO A 376 -3.07 18.27 13.00
N GLU A 377 -2.22 17.32 13.39
CA GLU A 377 -0.76 17.51 13.39
C GLU A 377 -0.20 17.59 11.96
N VAL A 378 -0.87 16.92 11.00
CA VAL A 378 -0.61 16.96 9.56
C VAL A 378 -1.94 17.22 8.85
N ASP A 379 -2.06 18.36 8.18
CA ASP A 379 -3.31 18.83 7.56
C ASP A 379 -3.55 18.20 6.18
N CYS A 380 -2.48 17.87 5.45
CA CYS A 380 -2.57 17.26 4.13
C CYS A 380 -1.34 16.42 3.82
N VAL A 381 -1.53 15.21 3.30
CA VAL A 381 -0.43 14.40 2.73
C VAL A 381 -0.61 14.33 1.22
N ILE A 382 0.46 14.51 0.47
CA ILE A 382 0.50 14.26 -0.99
C ILE A 382 1.60 13.24 -1.32
N SER A 383 1.41 12.51 -2.40
CA SER A 383 2.37 11.51 -2.86
C SER A 383 3.52 12.14 -3.66
N ALA A 384 4.60 11.38 -3.86
CA ALA A 384 5.68 11.79 -4.77
C ALA A 384 5.17 11.96 -6.21
N SER A 385 4.22 11.12 -6.65
CA SER A 385 3.57 11.24 -7.96
C SER A 385 2.68 12.50 -8.08
N GLU A 386 1.95 12.87 -7.03
CA GLU A 386 1.15 14.10 -7.00
C GLU A 386 2.07 15.33 -7.05
N LEU A 387 3.14 15.37 -6.26
CA LEU A 387 4.12 16.46 -6.34
C LEU A 387 4.81 16.51 -7.70
N ASN A 388 5.14 15.35 -8.29
CA ASN A 388 5.74 15.27 -9.61
C ASN A 388 4.90 15.98 -10.67
N GLN A 389 3.57 15.84 -10.61
CA GLN A 389 2.64 16.52 -11.51
C GLN A 389 2.56 18.02 -11.25
N LEU A 390 2.58 18.44 -9.98
CA LEU A 390 2.59 19.87 -9.62
C LEU A 390 3.83 20.59 -10.15
N LEU A 391 4.95 19.89 -10.29
CA LEU A 391 6.20 20.41 -10.84
C LEU A 391 6.22 20.45 -12.38
N GLU A 392 5.23 19.87 -13.07
CA GLU A 392 5.20 19.88 -14.54
C GLU A 392 5.03 21.31 -15.08
N GLY A 393 5.92 21.72 -15.98
CA GLY A 393 5.92 23.07 -16.55
C GLY A 393 6.48 24.16 -15.62
N PHE A 394 6.91 23.83 -14.41
CA PHE A 394 7.60 24.76 -13.53
C PHE A 394 9.10 24.79 -13.82
N SER A 395 9.60 25.93 -14.30
CA SER A 395 11.04 26.19 -14.40
C SER A 395 11.45 27.06 -13.22
N PRO A 396 12.44 26.64 -12.40
CA PRO A 396 12.93 27.48 -11.32
C PRO A 396 13.57 28.73 -11.96
N LEU A 397 13.31 29.89 -11.37
CA LEU A 397 14.15 31.05 -11.67
C LEU A 397 15.55 30.72 -11.15
N ASN A 398 16.57 30.96 -11.99
CA ASN A 398 17.98 30.93 -11.57
C ASN A 398 18.22 32.10 -10.61
N GLU A 399 17.61 32.07 -9.43
CA GLU A 399 18.08 32.88 -8.32
C GLU A 399 19.23 32.09 -7.70
N GLU A 400 20.44 32.64 -7.80
CA GLU A 400 21.55 32.23 -6.95
C GLU A 400 21.04 32.34 -5.51
N GLY A 401 20.69 31.20 -4.92
CA GLY A 401 20.05 31.17 -3.61
C GLY A 401 20.87 31.98 -2.63
N SER A 402 20.20 32.88 -1.89
CA SER A 402 20.77 33.51 -0.71
C SER A 402 21.24 32.39 0.21
N SER A 403 22.53 32.10 0.18
CA SER A 403 23.15 31.11 1.03
C SER A 403 23.12 31.65 2.44
N SER A 404 22.12 31.23 3.22
CA SER A 404 22.17 31.34 4.66
C SER A 404 23.49 30.71 5.11
N SER A 405 24.35 31.46 5.79
CA SER A 405 25.69 31.02 6.18
C SER A 405 25.68 29.85 7.17
N THR A 406 24.52 29.54 7.78
CA THR A 406 24.35 28.39 8.68
C THR A 406 23.25 27.46 8.17
N LEU A 407 23.63 26.21 7.91
CA LEU A 407 22.75 25.11 7.57
C LEU A 407 21.99 24.66 8.83
N SER A 408 20.69 24.43 8.71
CA SER A 408 19.82 23.93 9.78
C SER A 408 18.74 23.02 9.21
N TRP A 409 18.06 22.28 10.07
CA TRP A 409 16.95 21.42 9.69
C TRP A 409 15.77 22.17 9.04
N LEU A 410 15.65 23.48 9.27
CA LEU A 410 14.61 24.33 8.70
C LEU A 410 14.91 24.82 7.27
N ASN A 411 16.17 24.78 6.84
CA ASN A 411 16.61 25.31 5.55
C ASN A 411 17.45 24.33 4.72
N SER A 412 17.67 23.09 5.19
CA SER A 412 18.57 22.15 4.52
C SER A 412 18.10 21.82 3.10
N VAL A 413 16.80 21.58 2.92
CA VAL A 413 16.20 21.26 1.61
C VAL A 413 16.38 22.41 0.63
N GLU A 414 16.19 23.65 1.08
CA GLU A 414 16.37 24.87 0.27
C GLU A 414 17.82 25.02 -0.20
N ASN A 415 18.78 24.59 0.62
CA ASN A 415 20.19 24.55 0.28
C ASN A 415 20.58 23.32 -0.58
N GLY A 416 19.63 22.44 -0.89
CA GLY A 416 19.84 21.21 -1.66
C GLY A 416 20.43 20.06 -0.84
N VAL A 417 20.31 20.13 0.49
CA VAL A 417 20.80 19.11 1.41
C VAL A 417 19.62 18.30 1.96
N MET A 418 19.62 17.02 1.59
CA MET A 418 18.80 15.99 2.21
C MET A 418 19.65 15.23 3.23
N TRP A 419 19.03 14.76 4.30
CA TRP A 419 19.67 13.99 5.36
C TRP A 419 19.30 12.51 5.26
N GLY A 420 20.28 11.66 5.53
CA GLY A 420 20.14 10.22 5.63
C GLY A 420 20.49 9.74 7.03
N SER A 421 20.17 8.48 7.32
CA SER A 421 20.49 7.84 8.61
C SER A 421 21.93 7.31 8.67
N GLY A 422 22.76 7.59 7.65
CA GLY A 422 24.11 7.03 7.50
C GLY A 422 24.15 5.54 7.17
N MET A 423 23.02 4.96 6.79
CA MET A 423 22.88 3.57 6.36
C MET A 423 22.46 3.57 4.89
N GLU A 424 23.44 3.59 3.98
CA GLU A 424 23.24 3.81 2.54
C GLU A 424 22.31 2.78 1.88
N GLU A 425 22.34 1.54 2.37
CA GLU A 425 21.51 0.45 1.83
C GLU A 425 20.09 0.40 2.41
N GLU A 426 19.80 1.18 3.44
CA GLU A 426 18.55 1.12 4.21
C GLU A 426 17.53 2.17 3.77
N THR A 427 17.00 1.99 2.57
CA THR A 427 16.07 2.94 1.94
C THR A 427 14.70 3.03 2.61
N SER A 428 14.40 2.17 3.57
CA SER A 428 13.15 2.19 4.36
C SER A 428 13.30 2.78 5.77
N GLY A 429 14.49 3.30 6.09
CA GLY A 429 14.79 3.94 7.36
C GLY A 429 15.77 3.14 8.22
N GLY A 430 15.86 1.82 8.04
CA GLY A 430 16.90 0.98 8.65
C GLY A 430 16.79 0.89 10.17
N TYR A 431 15.58 0.73 10.71
CA TYR A 431 15.36 0.68 12.16
C TYR A 431 16.07 -0.51 12.80
N GLY A 432 15.97 -1.69 12.19
CA GLY A 432 16.66 -2.89 12.68
C GLY A 432 18.18 -2.74 12.62
N GLU A 433 18.69 -2.19 11.52
CA GLU A 433 20.12 -1.95 11.31
C GLU A 433 20.66 -0.88 12.27
N TYR A 434 19.89 0.18 12.55
CA TYR A 434 20.26 1.20 13.52
C TYR A 434 20.37 0.62 14.93
N ILE A 435 19.37 -0.16 15.36
CA ILE A 435 19.40 -0.82 16.67
C ILE A 435 20.59 -1.78 16.76
N LEU A 436 20.86 -2.56 15.71
CA LEU A 436 22.02 -3.43 15.62
C LEU A 436 23.32 -2.64 15.80
N ARG A 437 23.52 -1.59 14.99
CA ARG A 437 24.72 -0.75 15.04
C ARG A 437 24.91 -0.12 16.42
N ARG A 438 23.87 0.52 16.98
CA ARG A 438 23.92 1.13 18.32
C ARG A 438 24.19 0.10 19.41
N TYR A 439 23.62 -1.10 19.30
CA TYR A 439 23.89 -2.19 20.23
C TYR A 439 25.36 -2.65 20.18
N LEU A 440 25.93 -2.80 18.99
CA LEU A 440 27.35 -3.16 18.82
C LEU A 440 28.28 -2.06 19.35
N GLU A 441 27.98 -0.79 19.07
CA GLU A 441 28.77 0.37 19.56
C GLU A 441 28.75 0.51 21.09
N THR A 442 27.65 0.10 21.72
CA THR A 442 27.48 0.21 23.19
C THR A 442 27.86 -1.07 23.93
N SER A 443 28.14 -2.16 23.21
CA SER A 443 28.59 -3.41 23.78
C SER A 443 30.11 -3.42 23.92
N ASN A 444 30.61 -3.81 25.09
CA ASN A 444 32.04 -4.02 25.33
C ASN A 444 32.50 -5.47 25.05
N ALA A 445 31.60 -6.33 24.58
CA ALA A 445 31.89 -7.75 24.32
C ALA A 445 32.29 -7.98 22.85
N ASP A 446 33.11 -9.02 22.60
CA ASP A 446 33.35 -9.50 21.25
C ASP A 446 32.09 -10.21 20.72
N LEU A 447 31.44 -9.61 19.72
CA LEU A 447 30.15 -10.04 19.20
C LEU A 447 30.27 -10.43 17.74
N LYS A 448 29.76 -11.62 17.39
CA LYS A 448 29.75 -12.11 16.00
C LYS A 448 28.38 -11.89 15.37
N VAL A 449 28.36 -11.21 14.23
CA VAL A 449 27.14 -10.93 13.47
C VAL A 449 27.00 -11.94 12.33
N LYS A 450 25.84 -12.60 12.25
CA LYS A 450 25.47 -13.50 11.16
C LYS A 450 24.25 -12.94 10.44
N ARG A 451 24.35 -12.77 9.12
CA ARG A 451 23.26 -12.31 8.25
C ARG A 451 22.84 -13.43 7.32
N GLU A 452 21.53 -13.67 7.22
CA GLU A 452 20.97 -14.69 6.34
C GLU A 452 19.76 -14.14 5.58
N THR A 453 19.86 -14.10 4.25
CA THR A 453 18.72 -13.80 3.37
C THR A 453 17.93 -15.09 3.15
N LYS A 454 16.76 -15.21 3.80
CA LYS A 454 15.90 -16.41 3.69
C LYS A 454 15.13 -16.43 2.37
N MET A 455 14.65 -15.26 1.93
CA MET A 455 13.86 -15.06 0.71
C MET A 455 14.12 -13.63 0.19
N LYS A 456 13.78 -13.35 -1.07
CA LYS A 456 13.74 -11.96 -1.56
C LYS A 456 12.87 -11.12 -0.61
N ASN A 457 13.37 -9.96 -0.20
CA ASN A 457 12.69 -9.06 0.76
C ASN A 457 12.52 -9.65 2.18
N MET A 458 13.29 -10.67 2.56
CA MET A 458 13.32 -11.21 3.93
C MET A 458 14.76 -11.54 4.38
N GLU A 459 15.27 -10.77 5.33
CA GLU A 459 16.59 -10.93 5.94
C GLU A 459 16.44 -11.21 7.44
N ILE A 460 17.27 -12.11 7.97
CA ILE A 460 17.41 -12.33 9.41
C ILE A 460 18.85 -12.02 9.79
N VAL A 461 19.03 -11.28 10.87
CA VAL A 461 20.34 -10.98 11.45
C VAL A 461 20.35 -11.45 12.90
N GLU A 462 21.39 -12.20 13.26
CA GLU A 462 21.60 -12.74 14.60
C GLU A 462 22.99 -12.33 15.09
N VAL A 463 23.07 -11.94 16.36
CA VAL A 463 24.31 -11.55 17.02
C VAL A 463 24.58 -12.53 18.14
N TYR A 464 25.78 -13.10 18.13
CA TYR A 464 26.22 -14.14 19.03
C TYR A 464 27.28 -13.59 19.99
N ASN A 465 27.22 -13.99 21.25
CA ASN A 465 28.30 -13.78 22.20
C ASN A 465 29.41 -14.85 22.05
N GLU A 466 30.45 -14.74 22.87
CA GLU A 466 31.57 -15.69 22.91
C GLU A 466 31.13 -17.14 23.21
N ASP A 467 30.09 -17.31 24.05
CA ASP A 467 29.51 -18.61 24.40
C ASP A 467 28.65 -19.23 23.27
N GLY A 468 28.44 -18.52 22.16
CA GLY A 468 27.59 -18.96 21.05
C GLY A 468 26.08 -18.80 21.30
N ALA A 469 25.67 -18.05 22.33
CA ALA A 469 24.29 -17.70 22.59
C ALA A 469 23.87 -16.45 21.79
N VAL A 470 22.63 -16.45 21.28
CA VAL A 470 22.06 -15.31 20.56
C VAL A 470 21.67 -14.23 21.57
N VAL A 471 22.35 -13.08 21.51
CA VAL A 471 22.11 -11.92 22.39
C VAL A 471 21.23 -10.85 21.74
N PHE A 472 21.18 -10.84 20.40
CA PHE A 472 20.28 -9.98 19.65
C PHE A 472 19.87 -10.69 18.36
N SER A 473 18.61 -10.55 17.99
CA SER A 473 18.08 -11.05 16.72
C SER A 473 17.10 -10.06 16.13
N MET A 474 17.23 -9.81 14.83
CA MET A 474 16.29 -8.99 14.09
C MET A 474 15.89 -9.63 12.77
N ALA A 475 14.72 -9.23 12.25
CA ALA A 475 14.27 -9.62 10.92
C ALA A 475 13.77 -8.42 10.14
N LYS A 476 14.18 -8.29 8.88
CA LYS A 476 13.55 -7.41 7.88
C LYS A 476 12.51 -8.24 7.13
N VAL A 477 11.25 -7.84 7.17
CA VAL A 477 10.13 -8.56 6.58
C VAL A 477 9.35 -7.61 5.68
N TYR A 478 9.72 -7.54 4.41
CA TYR A 478 9.10 -6.63 3.44
C TYR A 478 8.18 -7.39 2.48
N GLY A 479 7.02 -6.81 2.18
CA GLY A 479 6.00 -7.40 1.32
C GLY A 479 5.00 -8.29 2.06
N PHE A 480 3.72 -8.19 1.69
CA PHE A 480 2.63 -8.93 2.35
C PHE A 480 2.78 -10.45 2.34
N ARG A 481 3.39 -11.03 1.30
CA ARG A 481 3.69 -12.47 1.25
C ARG A 481 4.58 -12.88 2.43
N ASN A 482 5.64 -12.12 2.68
CA ASN A 482 6.57 -12.38 3.79
C ASN A 482 5.91 -12.09 5.14
N ILE A 483 5.08 -11.05 5.22
CA ILE A 483 4.28 -10.74 6.43
C ILE A 483 3.35 -11.89 6.77
N GLN A 484 2.61 -12.45 5.81
CA GLN A 484 1.71 -13.58 6.04
C GLN A 484 2.45 -14.83 6.52
N ASN A 485 3.59 -15.14 5.91
CA ASN A 485 4.45 -16.25 6.33
C ASN A 485 4.96 -16.06 7.77
N MET A 486 5.39 -14.84 8.11
CA MET A 486 5.81 -14.48 9.46
C MET A 486 4.66 -14.61 10.47
N VAL A 487 3.46 -14.14 10.14
CA VAL A 487 2.26 -14.26 10.99
C VAL A 487 1.97 -15.73 11.32
N GLN A 488 2.07 -16.63 10.34
CA GLN A 488 1.87 -18.06 10.57
C GLN A 488 2.91 -18.65 11.53
N LYS A 489 4.17 -18.23 11.43
CA LYS A 489 5.25 -18.64 12.35
C LYS A 489 5.01 -18.10 13.76
N LEU A 490 4.59 -16.83 13.87
CA LEU A 490 4.27 -16.18 15.13
C LEU A 490 3.11 -16.88 15.86
N LYS A 491 2.03 -17.22 15.16
CA LYS A 491 0.88 -17.97 15.71
C LYS A 491 1.25 -19.37 16.23
N ARG A 492 2.35 -19.94 15.74
CA ARG A 492 2.88 -21.26 16.16
C ARG A 492 3.94 -21.14 17.26
N ASN A 493 4.19 -19.94 17.79
CA ASN A 493 5.30 -19.65 18.72
C ASN A 493 6.68 -20.07 18.18
N LYS A 494 6.88 -20.04 16.85
CA LYS A 494 8.13 -20.42 16.17
C LYS A 494 8.80 -19.21 15.51
N PHE A 495 8.99 -18.15 16.29
CA PHE A 495 9.57 -16.90 15.79
C PHE A 495 10.48 -16.23 16.84
N PRO A 496 11.70 -16.76 17.07
CA PRO A 496 12.63 -16.29 18.12
C PRO A 496 13.40 -15.04 17.69
N ILE A 497 12.68 -14.00 17.27
CA ILE A 497 13.25 -12.71 16.83
C ILE A 497 12.94 -11.64 17.86
N SER A 498 13.93 -10.81 18.20
CA SER A 498 13.78 -9.75 19.21
C SER A 498 13.20 -8.46 18.63
N TYR A 499 13.59 -8.10 17.41
CA TYR A 499 13.11 -6.91 16.73
C TYR A 499 12.72 -7.20 15.27
N VAL A 500 11.60 -6.67 14.81
CA VAL A 500 11.10 -6.92 13.46
C VAL A 500 10.85 -5.59 12.74
N GLU A 501 11.64 -5.33 11.71
CA GLU A 501 11.36 -4.26 10.76
C GLU A 501 10.42 -4.79 9.68
N VAL A 502 9.24 -4.19 9.55
CA VAL A 502 8.18 -4.70 8.69
C VAL A 502 7.64 -3.61 7.77
N MET A 503 7.61 -3.90 6.48
CA MET A 503 7.12 -2.98 5.45
C MET A 503 6.11 -3.70 4.57
N ALA A 504 4.96 -3.07 4.36
CA ALA A 504 3.88 -3.57 3.50
C ALA A 504 4.34 -3.81 2.06
N CYS A 505 5.15 -2.90 1.51
CA CYS A 505 5.63 -2.94 0.14
C CYS A 505 6.87 -3.83 0.00
N PRO A 506 6.98 -4.64 -1.07
CA PRO A 506 8.26 -5.26 -1.43
C PRO A 506 9.30 -4.17 -1.73
N SER A 507 10.55 -4.35 -1.32
CA SER A 507 11.59 -3.31 -1.36
C SER A 507 11.27 -2.04 -0.55
N GLY A 508 10.28 -2.11 0.34
CA GLY A 508 9.94 -1.08 1.31
C GLY A 508 9.56 0.27 0.70
N CYS A 509 9.96 1.36 1.34
CA CYS A 509 9.48 2.71 1.02
C CYS A 509 9.92 3.22 -0.37
N SER A 510 11.07 2.75 -0.89
CA SER A 510 11.51 3.10 -2.26
C SER A 510 10.52 2.67 -3.33
N ASN A 511 9.78 1.59 -3.08
CA ASN A 511 8.75 1.03 -3.96
C ASN A 511 7.34 1.27 -3.39
N GLY A 512 7.17 2.34 -2.61
CA GLY A 512 5.88 2.71 -2.03
C GLY A 512 4.83 3.02 -3.11
N GLY A 513 3.55 2.81 -2.78
CA GLY A 513 2.45 3.01 -3.73
C GLY A 513 2.35 4.45 -4.28
N GLY A 514 2.82 5.45 -3.53
CA GLY A 514 2.78 6.86 -3.91
C GLY A 514 4.00 7.35 -4.69
N GLN A 515 4.95 6.47 -5.02
CA GLN A 515 6.10 6.82 -5.84
C GLN A 515 5.69 7.15 -7.28
N VAL A 516 6.56 7.87 -7.99
CA VAL A 516 6.41 8.03 -9.44
C VAL A 516 6.55 6.65 -10.08
N ARG A 517 5.56 6.26 -10.89
CA ARG A 517 5.55 4.95 -11.57
C ARG A 517 5.84 5.10 -13.05
N ALA A 518 6.50 4.09 -13.60
CA ALA A 518 6.57 3.86 -15.04
C ALA A 518 5.44 2.93 -15.51
N ASP A 519 5.22 2.86 -16.82
CA ASP A 519 4.11 2.13 -17.42
C ASP A 519 4.40 0.63 -17.48
N THR A 520 5.63 0.26 -17.83
CA THR A 520 6.07 -1.14 -17.96
C THR A 520 6.70 -1.70 -16.67
N THR A 521 6.83 -3.02 -16.60
CA THR A 521 7.41 -3.68 -15.41
C THR A 521 8.92 -3.49 -15.36
N GLU A 522 9.58 -3.53 -16.52
CA GLU A 522 11.00 -3.35 -16.70
C GLU A 522 11.42 -1.94 -16.29
N GLU A 523 10.74 -0.91 -16.82
CA GLU A 523 11.02 0.48 -16.44
C GLU A 523 10.74 0.76 -14.96
N ARG A 524 9.76 0.09 -14.34
CA ARG A 524 9.54 0.19 -12.89
C ARG A 524 10.72 -0.35 -12.11
N GLN A 525 11.31 -1.45 -12.56
CA GLN A 525 12.47 -2.04 -11.91
C GLN A 525 13.72 -1.18 -12.09
N GLU A 526 13.92 -0.61 -13.28
CA GLU A 526 14.99 0.37 -13.55
C GLU A 526 14.83 1.64 -12.71
N LEU A 527 13.61 2.18 -12.64
CA LEU A 527 13.30 3.36 -11.83
C LEU A 527 13.55 3.07 -10.35
N LEU A 528 13.14 1.91 -9.84
CA LEU A 528 13.42 1.50 -8.46
C LEU A 528 14.93 1.43 -8.18
N THR A 529 15.72 0.87 -9.10
CA THR A 529 17.18 0.86 -9.00
C THR A 529 17.74 2.28 -8.94
N ALA A 530 17.32 3.15 -9.85
CA ALA A 530 17.75 4.54 -9.91
C ALA A 530 17.35 5.36 -8.67
N VAL A 531 16.21 5.04 -8.04
CA VAL A 531 15.80 5.62 -6.75
C VAL A 531 16.73 5.20 -5.64
N ASN A 532 17.07 3.91 -5.55
CA ASN A 532 17.96 3.39 -4.52
C ASN A 532 19.38 3.96 -4.67
N GLU A 533 19.90 4.05 -5.90
CA GLU A 533 21.22 4.66 -6.17
C GLU A 533 21.27 6.13 -5.73
N ARG A 534 20.21 6.90 -6.01
CA ARG A 534 20.10 8.29 -5.55
C ARG A 534 19.96 8.41 -4.05
N TYR A 535 19.27 7.47 -3.41
CA TYR A 535 19.16 7.46 -1.95
C TYR A 535 20.53 7.26 -1.28
N LYS A 536 21.41 6.44 -1.88
CA LYS A 536 22.78 6.23 -1.38
C LYS A 536 23.64 7.49 -1.39
N THR A 537 23.34 8.48 -2.23
CA THR A 537 24.10 9.74 -2.28
C THR A 537 23.74 10.70 -1.15
N ILE A 538 22.74 10.39 -0.31
CA ILE A 538 22.29 11.25 0.77
C ILE A 538 23.19 11.05 2.00
N GLY A 539 23.85 12.13 2.42
CA GLY A 539 24.77 12.12 3.57
C GLY A 539 24.06 12.02 4.93
N ALA A 540 24.76 11.49 5.92
CA ALA A 540 24.36 11.56 7.33
C ALA A 540 24.69 12.94 7.95
N GLY A 541 24.24 13.19 9.18
CA GLY A 541 24.81 14.29 9.98
C GLY A 541 23.84 15.18 10.75
N VAL A 542 22.60 14.76 10.97
CA VAL A 542 21.59 15.60 11.65
C VAL A 542 21.47 15.34 13.17
N GLY A 543 22.21 14.36 13.71
CA GLY A 543 22.06 13.87 15.09
C GLY A 543 22.29 14.92 16.18
N ASP A 544 23.31 15.78 16.03
CA ASP A 544 23.62 16.82 17.01
C ASP A 544 22.51 17.88 17.06
N GLU A 545 22.01 18.29 15.89
CA GLU A 545 20.91 19.26 15.78
C GLU A 545 19.60 18.68 16.32
N VAL A 546 19.31 17.41 16.03
CA VAL A 546 18.15 16.70 16.59
C VAL A 546 18.22 16.64 18.11
N SER A 547 19.41 16.38 18.67
CA SER A 547 19.62 16.35 20.12
C SER A 547 19.41 17.72 20.75
N ALA A 548 19.92 18.78 20.12
CA ALA A 548 19.70 20.16 20.56
C ALA A 548 18.22 20.55 20.53
N VAL A 549 17.51 20.24 19.44
CA VAL A 549 16.07 20.50 19.31
C VAL A 549 15.26 19.69 20.31
N ARG A 550 15.59 18.42 20.57
CA ARG A 550 14.92 17.60 21.60
C ARG A 550 15.09 18.22 22.99
N ALA A 551 16.29 18.72 23.32
CA ALA A 551 16.56 19.39 24.59
C ALA A 551 15.81 20.73 24.72
N GLU A 552 15.78 21.54 23.66
CA GLU A 552 15.01 22.79 23.62
C GLU A 552 13.50 22.53 23.73
N TRP A 553 12.99 21.52 23.03
CA TRP A 553 11.58 21.14 23.08
C TRP A 553 11.16 20.73 24.49
N LYS A 554 12.02 20.02 25.22
CA LYS A 554 11.79 19.70 26.64
C LYS A 554 11.66 20.94 27.53
N GLN A 555 12.42 22.00 27.23
CA GLN A 555 12.33 23.26 27.98
C GLN A 555 11.04 24.03 27.67
N LEU A 556 10.61 24.01 26.40
CA LEU A 556 9.37 24.66 25.96
C LEU A 556 8.10 23.90 26.38
N ASN A 557 8.18 22.58 26.43
CA ASN A 557 7.06 21.70 26.78
C ASN A 557 7.54 20.49 27.59
N GLY A 558 7.27 20.50 28.90
CA GLY A 558 7.60 19.39 29.80
C GLY A 558 6.94 18.06 29.41
N GLU A 559 5.86 18.09 28.64
CA GLU A 559 5.13 16.90 28.18
C GLU A 559 5.45 16.49 26.73
N HIS A 560 6.50 17.04 26.11
CA HIS A 560 6.89 16.77 24.72
C HIS A 560 7.00 15.26 24.37
N GLU A 561 7.43 14.41 25.31
CA GLU A 561 7.56 12.96 25.07
C GLU A 561 6.25 12.27 24.70
N LYS A 562 5.10 12.81 25.13
CA LYS A 562 3.77 12.27 24.76
C LYS A 562 3.54 12.34 23.24
N PHE A 563 4.14 13.32 22.59
CA PHE A 563 4.06 13.51 21.14
C PHE A 563 5.01 12.62 20.35
N LEU A 564 5.87 11.85 21.02
CA LEU A 564 6.80 10.92 20.39
C LEU A 564 6.29 9.46 20.42
N LYS A 565 5.19 9.22 21.14
CA LYS A 565 4.58 7.90 21.34
C LYS A 565 3.15 7.86 20.81
N THR A 566 2.71 6.68 20.40
CA THR A 566 1.35 6.41 19.94
C THR A 566 0.85 5.08 20.48
N GLU A 567 -0.47 4.90 20.41
CA GLU A 567 -1.15 3.68 20.81
C GLU A 567 -1.86 3.05 19.61
N PHE A 568 -2.12 1.74 19.71
CA PHE A 568 -2.81 0.96 18.68
C PHE A 568 -4.00 0.28 19.32
N ARG A 569 -5.06 0.08 18.54
CA ARG A 569 -6.32 -0.49 19.03
C ARG A 569 -6.76 -1.63 18.13
N VAL A 570 -7.38 -2.64 18.74
CA VAL A 570 -8.00 -3.72 17.99
C VAL A 570 -9.26 -3.18 17.33
N VAL A 571 -9.36 -3.33 16.00
CA VAL A 571 -10.56 -2.96 15.26
C VAL A 571 -11.40 -4.21 15.05
N ASP A 572 -12.47 -4.36 15.82
CA ASP A 572 -13.39 -5.50 15.69
C ASP A 572 -14.23 -5.35 14.42
N ARG A 573 -14.07 -6.30 13.49
CA ARG A 573 -14.85 -6.38 12.24
C ARG A 573 -16.35 -6.64 12.45
N ASN A 574 -16.77 -6.97 13.67
CA ASN A 574 -18.17 -7.28 14.01
C ASN A 574 -19.04 -6.03 14.19
N VAL A 575 -18.51 -4.81 14.07
CA VAL A 575 -19.28 -3.58 14.18
C VAL A 575 -19.78 -3.13 12.79
N LEU A 576 -20.71 -3.90 12.23
CA LEU A 576 -21.77 -3.39 11.34
C LEU A 576 -22.92 -2.78 12.19
N GLY A 577 -22.61 -2.27 13.38
CA GLY A 577 -23.52 -1.51 14.23
C GLY A 577 -23.30 -0.03 13.99
N GLN A 578 -24.38 0.69 13.70
CA GLN A 578 -24.51 2.12 13.34
C GLN A 578 -23.89 3.16 14.30
N ALA A 579 -22.93 2.81 15.16
CA ALA A 579 -22.38 3.70 16.19
C ALA A 579 -20.91 4.13 15.95
N ALA A 580 -20.20 3.58 14.96
CA ALA A 580 -18.80 3.93 14.68
C ALA A 580 -18.60 5.05 13.65
N LEU A 581 -19.67 5.79 13.30
CA LEU A 581 -19.65 6.93 12.37
C LEU A 581 -19.53 8.30 13.07
N ARG A 582 -19.13 8.32 14.35
CA ARG A 582 -18.64 9.56 14.98
C ARG A 582 -17.11 9.57 14.89
N TRP A 583 -16.61 9.98 13.74
CA TRP A 583 -15.22 10.34 13.46
C TRP A 583 -15.09 11.86 13.33
#